data_AF-A0A950YHK4-F1
#
_entry.id   AF-A0A950YHK4-F1
#
_cell.length_a   1.000
_cell.length_b   1.000
_cell.length_c   1.000
_cell.angle_alpha   90.00
_cell.angle_beta   90.00
_cell.angle_gamma   90.00
#
_symmetry.space_group_name_H-M   'P 1'
#
loop_
_entity.id
_entity.type
_entity.pdbx_description
1 polymer ?
#
loop_
_entity_poly.entity_id
_entity_poly.type
_entity_poly.pdbx_seq_one_letter_code
_entity_poly.pdbx_strand_id
1 'polypeptide(L)'
;GIAQALFEEMTYDEDGNPQNANLVTYCIPAASELPPIEVVGMETPTPINPLGVKGIGESGTIGSTPAVHNAVIDALSPYGIRHIDMPLNGETVWRAVQEARNR
;
A
#
# COMPACT_ATOMS: atom_id res chain seq x y z
N GLY A 1 0.25 -1.90 5.31
CA GLY A 1 1.26 -1.32 4.40
C GLY A 1 1.00 -1.82 3.00
N ILE A 2 1.70 -2.89 2.60
CA ILE A 2 1.52 -3.57 1.29
C ILE A 2 0.04 -3.86 0.99
N ALA A 3 -0.69 -4.43 1.96
CA ALA A 3 -2.12 -4.76 1.81
C ALA A 3 -2.96 -3.54 1.39
N GLN A 4 -2.91 -2.45 2.16
CA GLN A 4 -3.55 -1.17 1.83
C GLN A 4 -3.15 -0.60 0.45
N ALA A 5 -1.88 -0.76 0.05
CA ALA A 5 -1.42 -0.21 -1.22
C ALA A 5 -1.93 -0.98 -2.45
N LEU A 6 -2.05 -2.31 -2.35
CA LEU A 6 -2.27 -3.20 -3.50
C LEU A 6 -3.60 -3.96 -3.50
N PHE A 7 -4.23 -4.15 -2.34
CA PHE A 7 -5.32 -5.12 -2.17
C PHE A 7 -6.56 -4.52 -1.48
N GLU A 8 -6.37 -3.87 -0.33
CA GLU A 8 -7.48 -3.54 0.57
C GLU A 8 -8.26 -2.33 0.09
N GLU A 9 -9.58 -2.48 0.03
CA GLU A 9 -10.54 -1.41 -0.21
C GLU A 9 -11.84 -1.78 0.49
N MET A 10 -12.54 -0.80 1.08
CA MET A 10 -13.90 -1.00 1.58
C MET A 10 -14.86 -0.27 0.65
N THR A 11 -15.78 -1.01 0.03
CA THR A 11 -16.69 -0.47 -1.00
C THR A 11 -18.12 -0.45 -0.50
N TYR A 12 -18.89 0.53 -0.97
CA TYR A 12 -20.28 0.76 -0.60
C TYR A 12 -21.12 0.97 -1.84
N ASP A 13 -22.37 0.48 -1.84
CA ASP A 13 -23.34 0.81 -2.87
C ASP A 13 -23.96 2.21 -2.66
N GLU A 14 -24.86 2.60 -3.57
CA GLU A 14 -25.54 3.91 -3.54
C GLU A 14 -26.40 4.13 -2.28
N ASP A 15 -26.84 3.05 -1.64
CA ASP A 15 -27.63 3.08 -0.39
C ASP A 15 -26.73 3.05 0.86
N GLY A 16 -25.41 2.93 0.69
CA GLY A 16 -24.44 2.88 1.78
C GLY A 16 -24.26 1.50 2.41
N ASN A 17 -24.66 0.42 1.72
CA ASN A 17 -24.42 -0.94 2.20
C ASN A 17 -22.97 -1.38 1.86
N PRO A 18 -22.24 -1.98 2.82
CA PRO A 18 -20.96 -2.61 2.55
C PRO A 18 -21.04 -3.72 1.50
N GLN A 19 -20.26 -3.63 0.41
CA GLN A 19 -20.27 -4.64 -0.64
C GLN A 19 -19.24 -5.75 -0.44
N ASN A 20 -18.20 -5.51 0.37
CA ASN A 20 -17.12 -6.47 0.59
C ASN A 20 -16.78 -6.72 2.07
N ALA A 21 -17.79 -6.79 2.94
CA ALA A 21 -17.63 -7.03 4.37
C ALA A 21 -17.36 -8.50 4.75
N ASN A 22 -16.53 -9.22 3.99
CA ASN A 22 -16.12 -10.60 4.28
C ASN A 22 -14.72 -10.90 3.72
N LEU A 23 -14.08 -11.97 4.20
CA LEU A 23 -12.70 -12.32 3.81
C LEU A 23 -12.56 -12.90 2.40
N VAL A 24 -13.66 -13.15 1.69
CA VAL A 24 -13.62 -13.60 0.29
C VAL A 24 -13.47 -12.40 -0.64
N THR A 25 -14.09 -11.26 -0.31
CA THR A 25 -14.12 -10.06 -1.16
C THR A 25 -13.30 -8.89 -0.61
N TYR A 26 -12.98 -8.87 0.68
CA TYR A 26 -11.95 -8.00 1.24
C TYR A 26 -10.60 -8.72 1.20
N CYS A 27 -9.79 -8.37 0.20
CA CYS A 27 -8.53 -9.05 -0.07
C CYS A 27 -7.48 -8.73 1.00
N ILE A 28 -7.18 -9.72 1.85
CA ILE A 28 -6.03 -9.70 2.77
C ILE A 28 -4.94 -10.59 2.16
N PRO A 29 -3.70 -10.10 1.98
CA PRO A 29 -2.66 -10.89 1.35
C PRO A 29 -2.27 -12.09 2.21
N ALA A 30 -2.18 -13.26 1.58
CA ALA A 30 -1.59 -14.47 2.11
C ALA A 30 -0.05 -14.36 2.14
N ALA A 31 0.60 -15.29 2.85
CA ALA A 31 2.05 -15.32 2.97
C ALA A 31 2.77 -15.41 1.61
N SER A 32 2.19 -16.12 0.63
CA SER A 32 2.75 -16.26 -0.71
C SER A 32 2.66 -14.99 -1.57
N GLU A 33 1.86 -14.01 -1.16
CA GLU A 33 1.63 -12.76 -1.89
C GLU A 33 2.51 -11.62 -1.38
N LEU A 34 3.27 -11.86 -0.30
CA LEU A 34 4.20 -10.91 0.27
C LEU A 34 5.64 -11.22 -0.16
N PRO A 35 6.45 -10.20 -0.48
CA PRO A 35 7.87 -10.39 -0.71
C PRO A 35 8.59 -10.73 0.60
N PRO A 36 9.78 -11.36 0.55
CA PRO A 36 10.65 -11.43 1.71
C PRO A 36 11.00 -10.01 2.20
N ILE A 37 11.00 -9.82 3.52
CA ILE A 37 11.26 -8.51 4.14
C ILE A 37 12.69 -8.50 4.68
N GLU A 38 13.51 -7.59 4.17
CA GLU A 38 14.82 -7.28 4.74
C GLU A 38 14.68 -6.19 5.81
N VAL A 39 15.38 -6.35 6.94
CA VAL A 39 15.36 -5.41 8.06
C VAL A 39 16.77 -4.95 8.36
N VAL A 40 16.97 -3.62 8.33
CA VAL A 40 18.25 -2.98 8.68
C VAL A 40 18.07 -2.18 9.97
N GLY A 41 18.89 -2.49 10.97
CA GLY A 41 18.85 -1.80 12.26
C GLY A 41 19.64 -0.48 12.25
N MET A 42 19.07 0.55 12.86
CA MET A 42 19.76 1.81 13.17
C MET A 42 19.26 2.34 14.50
N GLU A 43 20.17 2.85 15.32
CA GLU A 43 19.84 3.31 16.67
C GLU A 43 20.26 4.77 16.88
N THR A 44 19.28 5.58 17.28
CA THR A 44 19.50 6.94 17.78
C THR A 44 18.67 7.11 19.03
N PRO A 45 19.25 6.95 20.24
CA PRO A 45 18.50 7.04 21.50
C PRO A 45 17.77 8.37 21.69
N THR A 46 16.67 8.37 22.43
CA THR A 46 15.98 9.61 22.82
C THR A 46 16.43 10.10 24.20
N PRO A 47 16.62 11.40 24.42
CA PRO A 47 16.90 11.94 25.76
C PRO A 47 15.64 12.03 26.65
N ILE A 48 14.45 11.74 26.12
CA ILE A 48 13.14 12.04 26.75
C ILE A 48 12.72 10.97 27.77
N ASN A 49 13.32 9.79 27.75
CA ASN A 49 13.06 8.75 28.76
C ASN A 49 14.35 8.06 29.21
N PRO A 50 14.40 7.52 30.46
CA PRO A 50 15.62 6.94 31.03
C PRO A 50 16.17 5.72 30.28
N LEU A 51 15.34 5.07 29.47
CA LEU A 51 15.71 3.87 28.71
C LEU A 51 16.25 4.20 27.30
N GLY A 52 16.12 5.45 26.85
CA GLY A 52 16.51 5.85 25.49
C GLY A 52 15.63 5.29 24.36
N VAL A 53 14.50 4.65 24.68
CA VAL A 53 13.68 3.89 23.73
C VAL A 53 12.69 4.75 22.95
N LYS A 54 12.37 4.36 21.72
CA LYS A 54 11.35 4.97 20.85
C LYS A 54 10.30 3.94 20.45
N GLY A 55 9.06 4.39 20.24
CA GLY A 55 8.00 3.54 19.69
C GLY A 55 8.22 3.28 18.19
N ILE A 56 7.89 2.07 17.73
CA ILE A 56 8.07 1.63 16.33
C ILE A 56 6.84 0.91 15.76
N GLY A 57 5.80 0.64 16.57
CA GLY A 57 4.70 -0.26 16.20
C GLY A 57 3.98 0.11 14.90
N GLU A 58 3.88 1.39 14.58
CA GLU A 58 3.20 1.89 13.37
C GLU A 58 4.18 2.24 12.24
N SER A 59 5.49 2.24 12.48
CA SER A 59 6.47 2.68 11.48
C SER A 59 6.42 1.83 10.21
N GLY A 60 6.16 0.53 10.37
CA GLY A 60 5.96 -0.39 9.24
C GLY A 60 4.71 -0.05 8.43
N THR A 61 3.57 0.22 9.07
CA THR A 61 2.33 0.55 8.36
C THR A 61 2.41 1.92 7.69
N ILE A 62 3.01 2.91 8.36
CA ILE A 62 3.19 4.28 7.84
C ILE A 62 4.14 4.30 6.63
N GLY A 63 5.31 3.68 6.74
CA GLY A 63 6.34 3.74 5.70
C GLY A 63 6.05 2.81 4.51
N SER A 64 5.46 1.64 4.76
CA SER A 64 5.26 0.62 3.72
C SER A 64 4.24 1.05 2.66
N THR A 65 3.11 1.65 3.03
CA THR A 65 2.06 2.04 2.08
C THR A 65 2.58 2.98 0.97
N PRO A 66 3.21 4.13 1.28
CA PRO A 66 3.76 5.02 0.25
C PRO A 66 4.98 4.44 -0.47
N ALA A 67 5.81 3.62 0.21
CA ALA A 67 6.95 2.98 -0.46
C ALA A 67 6.50 2.06 -1.60
N VAL A 68 5.47 1.25 -1.36
CA VAL A 68 4.90 0.35 -2.37
C VAL A 68 4.18 1.13 -3.46
N HIS A 69 3.37 2.12 -3.09
CA HIS A 69 2.67 2.97 -4.07
C HIS A 69 3.65 3.68 -5.01
N ASN A 70 4.66 4.35 -4.45
CA ASN A 70 5.68 5.03 -5.24
C ASN A 70 6.46 4.09 -6.14
N ALA A 71 6.72 2.84 -5.72
CA ALA A 71 7.38 1.86 -6.57
C ALA A 71 6.55 1.50 -7.82
N VAL A 72 5.22 1.38 -7.68
CA VAL A 72 4.32 1.17 -8.82
C VAL A 72 4.28 2.41 -9.72
N ILE A 73 4.17 3.61 -9.15
CA ILE A 73 4.17 4.87 -9.93
C ILE A 73 5.50 5.07 -10.67
N ASP A 74 6.64 4.76 -10.04
CA ASP A 74 7.97 4.84 -10.67
C ASP A 74 8.06 3.88 -11.86
N ALA A 75 7.60 2.64 -11.70
CA ALA A 75 7.54 1.65 -12.80
C ALA A 75 6.65 2.10 -13.96
N LEU A 76 5.59 2.88 -13.69
CA LEU A 76 4.66 3.42 -14.69
C LEU A 76 5.05 4.79 -15.22
N SER A 77 6.10 5.42 -14.68
CA SER A 77 6.57 6.74 -15.07
C SER A 77 6.90 6.89 -16.58
N PRO A 78 7.37 5.85 -17.32
CA PRO A 78 7.59 5.93 -18.76
C PRO A 78 6.30 6.15 -19.57
N TYR A 79 5.14 5.81 -19.01
CA TYR A 79 3.83 6.06 -19.62
C TYR A 79 3.28 7.46 -19.27
N GLY A 80 4.08 8.31 -18.58
CA GLY A 80 3.65 9.63 -18.13
C GLY A 80 2.69 9.59 -16.93
N ILE A 81 2.45 8.42 -16.34
CA ILE A 81 1.61 8.25 -15.15
C ILE A 81 2.37 8.81 -13.94
N ARG A 82 1.70 9.68 -13.17
CA ARG A 82 2.28 10.33 -11.98
C ARG A 82 1.54 10.00 -10.69
N HIS A 83 0.33 9.48 -10.79
CA HIS A 83 -0.52 9.13 -9.66
C HIS A 83 -1.61 8.16 -10.11
N ILE A 84 -2.00 7.26 -9.21
CA ILE A 84 -3.16 6.38 -9.31
C ILE A 84 -3.72 6.28 -7.89
N ASP A 85 -5.03 6.41 -7.73
CA ASP A 85 -5.68 6.21 -6.43
C ASP A 85 -5.61 4.74 -6.01
N MET A 86 -5.38 4.50 -4.72
CA MET A 86 -5.30 3.15 -4.17
C MET A 86 -6.70 2.49 -4.13
N PRO A 87 -6.77 1.15 -4.23
CA PRO A 87 -5.64 0.22 -4.34
C PRO A 87 -5.09 0.09 -5.76
N LEU A 88 -3.79 -0.15 -5.85
CA LEU A 88 -3.06 -0.43 -7.10
C LEU A 88 -3.19 -1.90 -7.51
N ASN A 89 -4.41 -2.42 -7.52
CA ASN A 89 -4.67 -3.79 -7.98
C ASN A 89 -4.41 -3.92 -9.49
N GLY A 90 -4.37 -5.17 -9.98
CA GLY A 90 -4.06 -5.45 -11.39
C GLY A 90 -5.00 -4.77 -12.38
N GLU A 91 -6.29 -4.64 -12.05
CA GLU A 91 -7.27 -3.96 -12.90
C GLU A 91 -7.01 -2.45 -12.92
N THR A 92 -6.83 -1.80 -11.76
CA THR A 92 -6.57 -0.36 -11.65
C THR A 92 -5.31 0.03 -12.43
N VAL A 93 -4.24 -0.75 -12.27
CA VAL A 93 -2.98 -0.54 -13.01
C VAL A 93 -3.18 -0.73 -14.52
N TRP A 94 -3.89 -1.78 -14.93
CA TRP A 94 -4.18 -2.03 -16.34
C TRP A 94 -4.98 -0.89 -16.96
N ARG A 95 -6.04 -0.41 -16.30
CA ARG A 95 -6.85 0.72 -16.77
C ARG A 95 -6.01 1.97 -16.95
N ALA A 96 -5.19 2.32 -15.96
CA ALA A 96 -4.32 3.49 -16.02
C ALA A 96 -3.33 3.44 -17.20
N VAL A 97 -2.73 2.27 -17.47
CA VAL A 97 -1.84 2.07 -18.63
C VAL A 97 -2.59 2.20 -19.95
N GLN A 98 -3.80 1.64 -20.05
CA GLN A 98 -4.60 1.73 -21.27
C GLN A 98 -5.06 3.17 -21.57
N GLU A 99 -5.46 3.92 -20.55
CA GLU A 99 -5.80 5.33 -20.67
C GLU A 99 -4.59 6.17 -21.12
N ALA A 100 -3.40 5.90 -20.56
CA ALA A 100 -2.17 6.59 -20.93
C ALA A 100 -1.76 6.33 -22.39
N ARG A 101 -2.01 5.12 -22.92
CA ARG A 101 -1.71 4.76 -24.32
C ARG A 101 -2.65 5.37 -25.35
N ASN A 102 -3.87 5.70 -24.94
CA ASN A 102 -4.90 6.25 -25.82
C ASN A 102 -4.88 7.79 -25.88
N ARG A 103 -3.93 8.43 -25.19
CA ARG A 103 -3.65 9.88 -25.25
C ARG A 103 -2.57 10.17 -26.28
#